data_AF-A0A9E0Y6R8-F1
#
_entry.id   AF-A0A9E0Y6R8-F1
#
_cell.length_a   1.000
_cell.length_b   1.000
_cell.length_c   1.000
_cell.angle_alpha   90.00
_cell.angle_beta   90.00
_cell.angle_gamma   90.00
#
_symmetry.space_group_name_H-M   'P 1'
#
loop_
_entity.id
_entity.type
_entity.pdbx_description
1 polymer ?
#
loop_
_entity_poly.entity_id
_entity_poly.type
_entity_poly.pdbx_seq_one_letter_code
_entity_poly.pdbx_strand_id
1 'polypeptide(L)'
;MKKLAVIVFILTLGGSAAAQSPRAALDAAKNVRLLEATREDVRKIFANDIFPPSDASAHEESFYLPEAVVAVTYASGGCTGEADDWNAPEWTVTGISVQPKDFVRLADLGLDYSKFRKETPHRLSPKFRLYADKKAGLWITTSGDRVVSVAFSPSAKNYGRLCERPEVREYYASRRLVRDPATRNSLIDLFESPDVTALDLSRTEIVAGDDARIAVTTTVSDTSYTMVLYQYYVAAGKIVGRGPEVVWDLSGVRPGVYRITAVADDGCGPCGKYVTRTVVVKE
;
A
#
# COMPACT_ATOMS: atom_id res chain seq x y z
N MET A 1 56.40 -7.48 -35.78
CA MET A 1 55.26 -8.07 -35.03
C MET A 1 54.72 -7.02 -34.07
N LYS A 2 53.62 -6.33 -34.43
CA LYS A 2 52.97 -5.31 -33.58
C LYS A 2 51.87 -5.98 -32.76
N LYS A 3 51.95 -5.91 -31.42
CA LYS A 3 50.94 -6.44 -30.51
C LYS A 3 49.79 -5.44 -30.41
N LEU A 4 48.60 -5.85 -30.86
CA LEU A 4 47.37 -5.07 -30.73
C LEU A 4 46.77 -5.34 -29.34
N ALA A 5 46.79 -4.35 -28.46
CA ALA A 5 46.15 -4.44 -27.15
C ALA A 5 44.66 -4.12 -27.30
N VAL A 6 43.81 -5.12 -27.12
CA VAL A 6 42.36 -4.97 -27.10
C VAL A 6 41.97 -4.61 -25.66
N ILE A 7 41.57 -3.36 -25.44
CA ILE A 7 41.02 -2.89 -24.16
C ILE A 7 39.52 -3.10 -24.20
N VAL A 8 39.03 -4.08 -23.42
CA VAL A 8 37.60 -4.34 -23.24
C VAL A 8 37.08 -3.42 -22.14
N PHE A 9 36.34 -2.38 -22.52
CA PHE A 9 35.57 -1.56 -21.58
C PHE A 9 34.28 -2.31 -21.22
N ILE A 10 34.26 -2.94 -20.05
CA ILE A 10 33.02 -3.48 -19.49
C ILE A 10 32.28 -2.30 -18.86
N LEU A 11 31.32 -1.74 -19.60
CA LEU A 11 30.37 -0.75 -19.07
C LEU A 11 29.39 -1.49 -18.16
N THR A 12 29.66 -1.54 -16.86
CA THR A 12 28.67 -1.94 -15.86
C THR A 12 27.68 -0.80 -15.68
N LEU A 13 26.58 -0.82 -16.45
CA LEU A 13 25.38 -0.03 -16.17
C LEU A 13 24.70 -0.59 -14.91
N GLY A 14 25.34 -0.36 -13.76
CA GLY A 14 24.74 -0.58 -12.44
C GLY A 14 23.74 0.53 -12.14
N GLY A 15 22.61 0.54 -12.84
CA GLY A 15 21.46 1.32 -12.44
C GLY A 15 20.90 0.71 -11.18
N SER A 16 21.40 1.12 -10.02
CA SER A 16 20.70 0.88 -8.76
C SER A 16 19.35 1.56 -8.90
N ALA A 17 18.29 0.78 -9.11
CA ALA A 17 16.93 1.25 -8.91
C ALA A 17 16.85 1.66 -7.44
N ALA A 18 17.13 2.93 -7.16
CA ALA A 18 16.94 3.50 -5.85
C ALA A 18 15.45 3.31 -5.56
N ALA A 19 15.13 2.50 -4.56
CA ALA A 19 13.77 2.33 -4.08
C ALA A 19 13.16 3.73 -3.95
N GLN A 20 12.14 4.01 -4.75
CA GLN A 20 11.51 5.32 -4.75
C GLN A 20 10.83 5.46 -3.40
N SER A 21 11.40 6.29 -2.54
CA SER A 21 10.84 6.56 -1.22
C SER A 21 9.41 7.10 -1.37
N PRO A 22 8.46 6.77 -0.46
CA PRO A 22 7.11 7.34 -0.48
C PRO A 22 7.08 8.85 -0.23
N ARG A 23 8.24 9.52 -0.14
CA ARG A 23 8.38 10.97 -0.01
C ARG A 23 7.63 11.73 -1.08
N ALA A 24 7.66 11.28 -2.35
CA ALA A 24 6.92 11.98 -3.41
C ALA A 24 5.41 11.99 -3.13
N ALA A 25 4.83 10.82 -2.83
CA ALA A 25 3.44 10.70 -2.41
C ALA A 25 3.11 11.50 -1.12
N LEU A 26 4.00 11.48 -0.12
CA LEU A 26 3.83 12.23 1.13
C LEU A 26 3.87 13.75 0.91
N ASP A 27 4.81 14.25 0.10
CA ASP A 27 4.95 15.66 -0.23
C ASP A 27 3.75 16.14 -1.04
N ALA A 28 3.28 15.34 -2.00
CA ALA A 28 2.06 15.62 -2.74
C ALA A 28 0.83 15.67 -1.82
N ALA A 29 0.65 14.69 -0.94
CA ALA A 29 -0.45 14.66 0.04
C ALA A 29 -0.43 15.88 0.98
N LYS A 30 0.75 16.29 1.46
CA LYS A 30 0.92 17.46 2.32
C LYS A 30 0.51 18.77 1.64
N ASN A 31 0.59 18.85 0.31
CA ASN A 31 0.22 20.02 -0.46
C ASN A 31 -1.29 20.11 -0.77
N VAL A 32 -2.07 19.06 -0.48
CA VAL A 32 -3.53 19.12 -0.62
C VAL A 32 -4.12 19.97 0.50
N ARG A 33 -4.88 20.99 0.12
CA ARG A 33 -5.53 21.92 1.06
C ARG A 33 -6.79 21.27 1.64
N LEU A 34 -6.65 20.60 2.78
CA LEU A 34 -7.78 19.96 3.47
C LEU A 34 -8.90 20.96 3.79
N LEU A 35 -10.14 20.54 3.59
CA LEU A 35 -11.38 21.33 3.67
C LEU A 35 -11.55 22.41 2.59
N GLU A 36 -10.70 22.42 1.56
CA GLU A 36 -10.79 23.34 0.42
C GLU A 36 -10.68 22.62 -0.93
N ALA A 37 -9.75 21.68 -1.05
CA ALA A 37 -9.54 20.91 -2.27
C ALA A 37 -10.75 20.02 -2.57
N THR A 38 -11.09 19.92 -3.86
CA THR A 38 -12.15 19.02 -4.34
C THR A 38 -11.58 17.67 -4.76
N ARG A 39 -12.47 16.72 -5.05
CA ARG A 39 -12.12 15.45 -5.69
C ARG A 39 -11.35 15.62 -7.00
N GLU A 40 -11.73 16.59 -7.83
CA GLU A 40 -11.05 16.88 -9.10
C GLU A 40 -9.61 17.36 -8.88
N ASP A 41 -9.37 18.17 -7.85
CA ASP A 41 -8.01 18.63 -7.51
C ASP A 41 -7.12 17.46 -7.09
N VAL A 42 -7.64 16.55 -6.26
CA VAL A 42 -6.94 15.33 -5.84
C VAL A 42 -6.63 14.42 -7.02
N ARG A 43 -7.59 14.22 -7.92
CA ARG A 43 -7.37 13.42 -9.14
C ARG A 43 -6.28 14.01 -10.03
N LYS A 44 -6.16 15.34 -10.16
CA LYS A 44 -5.05 15.96 -10.91
C LYS A 44 -3.68 15.69 -10.27
N ILE A 45 -3.64 15.47 -8.95
CA ILE A 45 -2.40 15.23 -8.20
C ILE A 45 -2.00 13.75 -8.26
N PHE A 46 -2.95 12.83 -8.09
CA PHE A 46 -2.66 11.41 -7.87
C PHE A 46 -3.14 10.45 -8.97
N ALA A 47 -4.04 10.87 -9.86
CA ALA A 47 -4.48 9.98 -10.93
C ALA A 47 -3.29 9.61 -11.84
N ASN A 48 -3.25 8.35 -12.21
CA ASN A 48 -2.29 7.83 -13.16
C ASN A 48 -3.00 6.93 -14.15
N ASP A 49 -2.39 6.73 -15.33
CA ASP A 49 -2.98 5.92 -16.40
C ASP A 49 -2.99 4.42 -16.08
N ILE A 50 -2.35 3.99 -14.99
CA ILE A 50 -2.12 2.58 -14.67
C ILE A 50 -3.30 1.99 -13.90
N PHE A 51 -3.86 2.75 -12.97
CA PHE A 51 -4.99 2.33 -12.15
C PHE A 51 -6.06 3.40 -12.15
N PRO A 52 -7.22 3.17 -12.80
CA PRO A 52 -8.34 4.08 -12.61
C PRO A 52 -8.69 4.12 -11.11
N PRO A 53 -9.08 5.28 -10.58
CA PRO A 53 -9.51 5.35 -9.19
C PRO A 53 -10.63 4.34 -8.94
N SER A 54 -10.63 3.72 -7.76
CA SER A 54 -11.74 2.85 -7.35
C SER A 54 -13.06 3.62 -7.45
N ASP A 55 -14.15 2.91 -7.73
CA ASP A 55 -15.49 3.49 -7.58
C ASP A 55 -15.58 4.10 -6.18
N ALA A 56 -15.92 5.39 -6.10
CA ALA A 56 -15.98 6.09 -4.83
C ALA A 56 -17.25 5.70 -4.09
N SER A 57 -17.28 4.47 -3.59
CA SER A 57 -18.24 4.06 -2.58
C SER A 57 -17.96 4.85 -1.31
N ALA A 58 -19.01 5.44 -0.73
CA ALA A 58 -18.97 6.08 0.60
C ALA A 58 -17.98 7.25 0.77
N HIS A 59 -17.80 8.10 -0.26
CA HIS A 59 -16.97 9.32 -0.17
C HIS A 59 -15.50 9.03 0.16
N GLU A 60 -14.99 7.90 -0.31
CA GLU A 60 -13.57 7.55 -0.27
C GLU A 60 -13.04 7.21 -1.67
N GLU A 61 -11.76 7.44 -1.91
CA GLU A 61 -11.10 7.09 -3.17
C GLU A 61 -9.65 6.70 -2.92
N SER A 62 -9.20 5.62 -3.56
CA SER A 62 -7.81 5.15 -3.46
C SER A 62 -7.05 5.33 -4.77
N PHE A 63 -5.79 5.74 -4.66
CA PHE A 63 -4.86 5.94 -5.76
C PHE A 63 -3.63 5.05 -5.55
N TYR A 64 -3.32 4.21 -6.55
CA TYR A 64 -2.21 3.27 -6.49
C TYR A 64 -1.01 3.85 -7.25
N LEU A 65 -0.06 4.41 -6.51
CA LEU A 65 1.19 4.95 -7.04
C LEU A 65 2.28 3.87 -7.06
N PRO A 66 3.39 4.03 -7.82
CA PRO A 66 4.48 3.06 -7.80
C PRO A 66 5.02 2.74 -6.39
N GLU A 67 5.15 3.76 -5.54
CA GLU A 67 5.80 3.69 -4.23
C GLU A 67 4.83 3.62 -3.02
N ALA A 68 3.56 3.95 -3.22
CA ALA A 68 2.58 4.06 -2.15
C ALA A 68 1.14 3.83 -2.62
N VAL A 69 0.24 3.58 -1.69
CA VAL A 69 -1.20 3.71 -1.87
C VAL A 69 -1.67 4.97 -1.14
N VAL A 70 -2.41 5.84 -1.82
CA VAL A 70 -2.99 7.06 -1.24
C VAL A 70 -4.50 6.89 -1.15
N ALA A 71 -5.04 6.86 0.07
CA ALA A 71 -6.47 6.87 0.30
C ALA A 71 -6.91 8.29 0.67
N VAL A 72 -8.01 8.76 0.10
CA VAL A 72 -8.56 10.10 0.30
C VAL A 72 -10.00 9.96 0.78
N THR A 73 -10.30 10.62 1.90
CA THR A 73 -11.66 10.72 2.45
C THR A 73 -12.22 12.09 2.11
N TYR A 74 -13.47 12.11 1.67
CA TYR A 74 -14.22 13.30 1.34
C TYR A 74 -15.39 13.49 2.29
N ALA A 75 -15.86 14.73 2.43
CA ALA A 75 -17.10 15.01 3.14
C ALA A 75 -18.31 14.49 2.34
N SER A 76 -19.29 13.91 3.05
CA SER A 76 -20.59 13.55 2.45
C SER A 76 -21.54 14.74 2.27
N GLY A 77 -21.18 15.88 2.84
CA GLY A 77 -21.88 17.15 2.68
C GLY A 77 -22.75 17.49 3.89
N GLY A 78 -22.48 18.64 4.51
CA GLY A 78 -23.39 19.26 5.48
C GLY A 78 -23.60 18.47 6.79
N CYS A 79 -22.62 17.68 7.24
CA CYS A 79 -22.70 16.90 8.47
C CYS A 79 -23.86 15.90 8.51
N THR A 80 -24.28 15.39 7.35
CA THR A 80 -25.46 14.53 7.22
C THR A 80 -25.16 13.05 7.53
N GLY A 81 -23.91 12.60 7.31
CA GLY A 81 -23.46 11.25 7.62
C GLY A 81 -22.92 11.10 9.05
N GLU A 82 -23.08 9.91 9.64
CA GLU A 82 -22.48 9.59 10.95
C GLU A 82 -20.94 9.70 10.92
N ALA A 83 -20.32 9.41 9.77
CA ALA A 83 -18.89 9.47 9.55
C ALA A 83 -18.32 10.90 9.34
N ASP A 84 -19.16 11.91 9.11
CA ASP A 84 -18.70 13.27 8.78
C ASP A 84 -18.34 14.08 10.03
N ASP A 85 -17.05 14.26 10.30
CA ASP A 85 -16.60 15.13 11.38
C ASP A 85 -16.60 16.62 11.02
N TRP A 86 -16.59 16.92 9.72
CA TRP A 86 -16.33 18.25 9.20
C TRP A 86 -17.54 18.80 8.44
N ASN A 87 -17.93 20.02 8.77
CA ASN A 87 -18.89 20.79 8.01
C ASN A 87 -18.20 21.38 6.76
N ALA A 88 -18.27 20.61 5.68
CA ALA A 88 -17.76 20.98 4.38
C ALA A 88 -18.75 20.59 3.27
N PRO A 89 -18.66 21.22 2.08
CA PRO A 89 -19.39 20.77 0.90
C PRO A 89 -19.07 19.31 0.57
N GLU A 90 -20.03 18.62 -0.03
CA GLU A 90 -19.82 17.26 -0.54
C GLU A 90 -18.59 17.20 -1.46
N TRP A 91 -17.83 16.10 -1.41
CA TRP A 91 -16.61 15.88 -2.20
C TRP A 91 -15.44 16.82 -1.88
N THR A 92 -15.52 17.56 -0.78
CA THR A 92 -14.37 18.29 -0.23
C THR A 92 -13.47 17.34 0.56
N VAL A 93 -12.15 17.41 0.35
CA VAL A 93 -11.19 16.54 1.04
C VAL A 93 -11.19 16.80 2.55
N THR A 94 -11.45 15.76 3.34
CA THR A 94 -11.42 15.78 4.82
C THR A 94 -10.30 14.96 5.41
N GLY A 95 -9.64 14.10 4.63
CA GLY A 95 -8.48 13.35 5.08
C GLY A 95 -7.70 12.72 3.93
N ILE A 96 -6.42 12.48 4.15
CA ILE A 96 -5.55 11.75 3.22
C ILE A 96 -4.68 10.79 4.03
N SER A 97 -4.56 9.55 3.59
CA SER A 97 -3.67 8.55 4.18
C SER A 97 -2.72 8.01 3.11
N VAL A 98 -1.43 7.99 3.40
CA VAL A 98 -0.38 7.46 2.52
C VAL A 98 0.19 6.20 3.16
N GLN A 99 0.09 5.09 2.45
CA GLN A 99 0.58 3.77 2.85
C GLN A 99 1.79 3.40 1.98
N PRO A 100 3.02 3.40 2.53
CA PRO A 100 4.20 2.97 1.78
C PRO A 100 4.10 1.49 1.37
N LYS A 101 4.39 1.18 0.10
CA LYS A 101 4.48 -0.22 -0.36
C LYS A 101 5.76 -0.90 0.14
N ASP A 102 6.85 -0.15 0.17
CA ASP A 102 8.14 -0.60 0.69
C ASP A 102 8.27 -0.39 2.20
N PHE A 103 9.23 -1.10 2.80
CA PHE A 103 9.57 -0.91 4.21
C PHE A 103 10.17 0.48 4.43
N VAL A 104 9.47 1.30 5.21
CA VAL A 104 9.95 2.61 5.67
C VAL A 104 10.06 2.60 7.18
N ARG A 105 11.24 2.91 7.71
CA ARG A 105 11.39 3.06 9.16
C ARG A 105 10.80 4.38 9.60
N LEU A 106 10.25 4.40 10.81
CA LEU A 106 9.73 5.63 11.41
C LEU A 106 10.77 6.77 11.37
N ALA A 107 12.02 6.49 11.73
CA ALA A 107 13.10 7.49 11.73
C ALA A 107 13.39 8.09 10.33
N ASP A 108 13.11 7.35 9.24
CA ASP A 108 13.42 7.79 7.88
C ASP A 108 12.42 8.85 7.36
N LEU A 109 11.31 9.07 8.07
CA LEU A 109 10.34 10.14 7.78
C LEU A 109 10.89 11.54 8.10
N GLY A 110 11.94 11.66 8.91
CA GLY A 110 12.57 12.94 9.22
C GLY A 110 11.66 13.92 9.99
N LEU A 111 10.72 13.40 10.79
CA LEU A 111 9.76 14.20 11.54
C LEU A 111 10.27 14.50 12.97
N ASP A 112 9.86 15.66 13.50
CA ASP A 112 10.08 16.02 14.91
C ASP A 112 9.03 15.34 15.80
N TYR A 113 9.40 14.18 16.35
CA TYR A 113 8.52 13.38 17.22
C TYR A 113 8.28 14.00 18.61
N SER A 114 8.97 15.07 19.00
CA SER A 114 8.79 15.70 20.32
C SER A 114 7.37 16.25 20.52
N LYS A 115 6.66 16.53 19.43
CA LYS A 115 5.27 17.03 19.41
C LYS A 115 4.23 15.91 19.37
N PHE A 116 4.68 14.68 19.09
CA PHE A 116 3.78 13.56 18.88
C PHE A 116 3.43 12.92 20.22
N ARG A 117 2.15 12.62 20.38
CA ARG A 117 1.68 11.68 21.39
C ARG A 117 1.80 10.28 20.83
N LYS A 118 2.10 9.32 21.70
CA LYS A 118 2.17 7.91 21.37
C LYS A 118 1.11 7.15 22.15
N GLU A 119 0.29 6.38 21.45
CA GLU A 119 -0.70 5.48 22.06
C GLU A 119 -0.56 4.07 21.45
N THR A 120 -0.90 3.05 22.25
CA THR A 120 -1.07 1.66 21.75
C THR A 120 -2.56 1.39 21.70
N PRO A 121 -3.17 1.30 20.52
CA PRO A 121 -4.60 1.04 20.41
C PRO A 121 -4.92 -0.33 21.00
N HIS A 122 -5.82 -0.38 21.99
CA HIS A 122 -6.03 -1.55 22.86
C HIS A 122 -6.51 -2.83 22.14
N ARG A 123 -7.03 -2.73 20.91
CA ARG A 123 -7.46 -3.88 20.09
C ARG A 123 -6.54 -4.21 18.92
N LEU A 124 -5.59 -3.35 18.59
CA LEU A 124 -4.60 -3.71 17.60
C LEU A 124 -3.56 -4.64 18.24
N SER A 125 -2.93 -5.49 17.43
CA SER A 125 -1.80 -6.30 17.87
C SER A 125 -0.82 -5.43 18.67
N PRO A 126 -0.23 -5.93 19.77
CA PRO A 126 0.70 -5.18 20.62
C PRO A 126 1.95 -4.68 19.88
N LYS A 127 2.10 -5.01 18.60
CA LYS A 127 3.12 -4.46 17.69
C LYS A 127 2.76 -3.09 17.14
N PHE A 128 1.47 -2.74 17.07
CA PHE A 128 1.05 -1.46 16.49
C PHE A 128 1.24 -0.30 17.46
N ARG A 129 1.68 0.84 16.93
CA ARG A 129 1.76 2.11 17.66
C ARG A 129 1.14 3.21 16.82
N LEU A 130 0.40 4.10 17.46
CA LEU A 130 -0.12 5.32 16.86
C LEU A 130 0.67 6.50 17.40
N TYR A 131 1.27 7.28 16.51
CA TYR A 131 1.91 8.55 16.81
C TYR A 131 1.06 9.66 16.22
N ALA A 132 0.76 10.73 16.96
CA ALA A 132 0.02 11.84 16.39
C ALA A 132 0.38 13.21 16.98
N ASP A 133 0.49 14.18 16.09
CA ASP A 133 0.36 15.61 16.42
C ASP A 133 -1.04 16.05 15.97
N LYS A 134 -2.01 15.90 16.86
CA LYS A 134 -3.41 16.25 16.61
C LYS A 134 -3.63 17.72 16.30
N LYS A 135 -2.77 18.61 16.83
CA LYS A 135 -2.86 20.04 16.52
C LYS A 135 -2.46 20.33 15.09
N ALA A 136 -1.40 19.66 14.61
CA ALA A 136 -0.98 19.73 13.22
C ALA A 136 -1.91 18.94 12.28
N GLY A 137 -2.67 17.98 12.81
CA GLY A 137 -3.50 17.08 12.01
C GLY A 137 -2.66 16.00 11.32
N LEU A 138 -1.64 15.47 12.00
CA LEU A 138 -0.73 14.47 11.45
C LEU A 138 -0.73 13.22 12.32
N TRP A 139 -0.91 12.06 11.69
CA TRP A 139 -1.02 10.76 12.33
C TRP A 139 -0.10 9.76 11.63
N ILE A 140 0.55 8.88 12.39
CA ILE A 140 1.44 7.85 11.87
C ILE A 140 1.12 6.55 12.59
N THR A 141 0.79 5.52 11.81
CA THR A 141 0.64 4.17 12.32
C THR A 141 1.90 3.39 12.01
N THR A 142 2.43 2.67 13.01
CA THR A 142 3.55 1.75 12.81
C THR A 142 3.23 0.35 13.29
N SER A 143 3.93 -0.65 12.76
CA SER A 143 4.03 -2.01 13.31
C SER A 143 5.49 -2.27 13.64
N GLY A 144 5.85 -2.26 14.92
CA GLY A 144 7.25 -2.10 15.31
C GLY A 144 7.80 -0.74 14.88
N ASP A 145 8.92 -0.74 14.16
CA ASP A 145 9.56 0.44 13.56
C ASP A 145 9.11 0.72 12.11
N ARG A 146 8.36 -0.21 11.50
CA ARG A 146 7.81 -0.07 10.14
C ARG A 146 6.64 0.91 10.13
N VAL A 147 6.70 1.92 9.28
CA VAL A 147 5.56 2.79 8.96
C VAL A 147 4.55 2.00 8.14
N VAL A 148 3.32 1.94 8.65
CA VAL A 148 2.16 1.33 7.99
C VAL A 148 1.40 2.40 7.21
N SER A 149 1.16 3.55 7.84
CA SER A 149 0.51 4.68 7.19
C SER A 149 0.91 6.02 7.81
N VAL A 150 0.86 7.07 7.00
CA VAL A 150 0.93 8.47 7.44
C VAL A 150 -0.34 9.16 6.97
N ALA A 151 -1.12 9.69 7.88
CA ALA A 151 -2.40 10.34 7.59
C ALA A 151 -2.42 11.81 7.98
N PHE A 152 -3.08 12.60 7.16
CA PHE A 152 -3.31 14.03 7.29
C PHE A 152 -4.80 14.28 7.52
N SER A 153 -5.12 15.06 8.54
CA SER A 153 -6.45 15.53 8.89
C SER A 153 -6.43 17.05 9.07
N PRO A 154 -7.58 17.75 9.02
CA PRO A 154 -7.59 19.18 9.21
C PRO A 154 -7.05 19.56 10.60
N SER A 155 -6.17 20.57 10.62
CA SER A 155 -5.48 21.01 11.84
C SER A 155 -6.43 21.70 12.84
N ALA A 156 -5.94 21.96 14.05
CA ALA A 156 -6.70 22.68 15.09
C ALA A 156 -7.22 24.06 14.65
N LYS A 157 -6.59 24.70 13.65
CA LYS A 157 -7.05 25.98 13.09
C LYS A 157 -8.43 25.86 12.42
N ASN A 158 -8.80 24.65 11.99
CA ASN A 158 -10.04 24.38 11.29
C ASN A 158 -11.17 23.91 12.21
N TYR A 159 -10.95 23.81 13.53
CA TYR A 159 -11.97 23.27 14.45
C TYR A 159 -13.29 24.05 14.48
N GLY A 160 -13.30 25.32 14.06
CA GLY A 160 -14.53 26.09 13.85
C GLY A 160 -15.42 25.53 12.74
N ARG A 161 -14.91 24.61 11.91
CA ARG A 161 -15.65 23.89 10.86
C ARG A 161 -16.06 22.47 11.26
N LEU A 162 -15.87 22.08 12.52
CA LEU A 162 -16.40 20.79 12.99
C LEU A 162 -17.93 20.82 12.98
N CYS A 163 -18.53 19.66 12.73
CA CYS A 163 -19.96 19.48 12.89
C CYS A 163 -20.43 19.84 14.31
N GLU A 164 -21.68 20.31 14.44
CA GLU A 164 -22.32 20.68 15.72
C GLU A 164 -22.75 19.43 16.52
N ARG A 165 -21.86 18.44 16.59
CA ARG A 165 -22.04 17.18 17.32
C ARG A 165 -21.15 17.21 18.57
N PRO A 166 -21.71 17.16 19.80
CA PRO A 166 -20.94 17.26 21.03
C PRO A 166 -19.77 16.27 21.10
N GLU A 167 -19.99 15.03 20.67
CA GLU A 167 -18.99 13.96 20.68
C GLU A 167 -17.83 14.20 19.69
N VAL A 168 -18.09 14.83 18.54
CA VAL A 168 -17.04 15.26 17.59
C VAL A 168 -16.20 16.33 18.26
N ARG A 169 -16.83 17.38 18.78
CA ARG A 169 -16.15 18.53 19.38
C ARG A 169 -15.33 18.13 20.60
N GLU A 170 -15.91 17.31 21.48
CA GLU A 170 -15.21 16.76 22.63
C GLU A 170 -14.00 15.96 22.18
N TYR A 171 -14.15 15.08 21.17
CA TYR A 171 -13.02 14.32 20.65
C TYR A 171 -11.89 15.24 20.20
N TYR A 172 -12.15 16.19 19.31
CA TYR A 172 -11.10 17.07 18.77
C TYR A 172 -10.48 18.01 19.82
N ALA A 173 -11.24 18.41 20.84
CA ALA A 173 -10.74 19.15 22.00
C ALA A 173 -9.93 18.28 22.97
N SER A 174 -10.20 16.98 23.02
CA SER A 174 -9.54 16.05 23.93
C SER A 174 -8.09 15.75 23.53
N ARG A 175 -7.33 15.29 24.52
CA ARG A 175 -5.97 14.77 24.37
C ARG A 175 -5.90 13.34 23.84
N ARG A 176 -7.04 12.68 23.63
CA ARG A 176 -7.12 11.27 23.17
C ARG A 176 -6.78 11.18 21.68
N LEU A 177 -6.04 10.15 21.31
CA LEU A 177 -5.74 9.85 19.91
C LEU A 177 -6.79 8.95 19.25
N VAL A 178 -7.59 8.24 20.03
CA VAL A 178 -8.67 7.37 19.53
C VAL A 178 -10.01 7.90 20.03
N ARG A 179 -10.99 8.03 19.11
CA ARG A 179 -12.28 8.70 19.35
C ARG A 179 -13.16 7.98 20.35
N ASP A 180 -13.41 6.70 20.15
CA ASP A 180 -14.25 5.91 21.06
C ASP A 180 -13.55 4.59 21.46
N PRO A 181 -13.51 4.27 22.77
CA PRO A 181 -13.04 2.98 23.25
C PRO A 181 -13.91 1.77 22.84
N ALA A 182 -15.12 1.95 22.31
CA ALA A 182 -15.98 0.90 21.78
C ALA A 182 -15.87 0.72 20.25
N THR A 183 -15.86 1.80 19.45
CA THR A 183 -15.54 1.81 17.99
C THR A 183 -14.05 1.65 17.70
N ARG A 184 -13.36 0.80 18.47
CA ARG A 184 -11.97 0.37 18.27
C ARG A 184 -11.71 -0.32 16.91
N ASN A 185 -12.63 -0.26 15.96
CA ASN A 185 -12.59 -0.97 14.68
C ASN A 185 -12.53 -0.05 13.45
N SER A 186 -12.90 1.23 13.51
CA SER A 186 -13.20 1.98 12.28
C SER A 186 -12.03 2.73 11.62
N LEU A 187 -10.90 2.93 12.30
CA LEU A 187 -9.78 3.68 11.68
C LEU A 187 -8.74 2.79 11.01
N ILE A 188 -8.73 1.50 11.35
CA ILE A 188 -7.88 0.51 10.71
C ILE A 188 -8.61 -0.82 10.91
N ASP A 189 -9.62 -1.10 10.08
CA ASP A 189 -9.79 -2.49 9.67
C ASP A 189 -8.46 -2.81 8.98
N LEU A 190 -7.52 -3.32 9.77
CA LEU A 190 -6.38 -4.05 9.27
C LEU A 190 -7.03 -5.26 8.63
N PHE A 191 -7.53 -5.09 7.41
CA PHE A 191 -7.96 -6.21 6.58
C PHE A 191 -6.83 -7.22 6.67
N GLU A 192 -7.18 -8.45 7.07
CA GLU A 192 -6.18 -9.50 7.06
C GLU A 192 -5.65 -9.56 5.64
N SER A 193 -4.38 -9.23 5.47
CA SER A 193 -3.81 -9.15 4.14
C SER A 193 -3.99 -10.50 3.45
N PRO A 194 -4.33 -10.50 2.15
CA PRO A 194 -4.68 -11.72 1.46
C PRO A 194 -3.49 -12.68 1.53
N ASP A 195 -3.71 -13.83 2.15
CA ASP A 195 -2.75 -14.92 2.15
C ASP A 195 -2.92 -15.72 0.87
N VAL A 196 -1.83 -16.09 0.20
CA VAL A 196 -1.92 -17.12 -0.83
C VAL A 196 -2.28 -18.43 -0.14
N THR A 197 -3.47 -18.95 -0.41
CA THR A 197 -4.00 -20.20 0.16
C THR A 197 -3.68 -21.38 -0.74
N ALA A 198 -3.61 -21.18 -2.05
CA ALA A 198 -3.20 -22.19 -3.02
C ALA A 198 -2.33 -21.58 -4.13
N LEU A 199 -1.37 -22.38 -4.58
CA LEU A 199 -0.56 -22.13 -5.78
C LEU A 199 -0.51 -23.44 -6.54
N ASP A 200 -1.28 -23.51 -7.61
CA ASP A 200 -1.51 -24.71 -8.39
C ASP A 200 -0.77 -24.61 -9.72
N LEU A 201 -0.03 -25.68 -10.04
CA LEU A 201 0.69 -25.81 -11.30
C LEU A 201 -0.05 -26.83 -12.15
N SER A 202 -0.28 -26.53 -13.44
CA SER A 202 -0.91 -27.49 -14.35
C SER A 202 -0.10 -28.78 -14.52
N ARG A 203 1.19 -28.74 -14.20
CA ARG A 203 2.11 -29.87 -14.17
C ARG A 203 3.24 -29.61 -13.19
N THR A 204 3.71 -30.67 -12.52
CA THR A 204 4.88 -30.65 -11.62
C THR A 204 6.13 -31.25 -12.28
N GLU A 205 5.99 -31.75 -13.51
CA GLU A 205 7.08 -32.25 -14.34
C GLU A 205 6.88 -31.81 -15.79
N ILE A 206 7.97 -31.50 -16.49
CA ILE A 206 7.95 -31.10 -17.90
C ILE A 206 9.27 -31.52 -18.56
N VAL A 207 9.25 -31.82 -19.86
CA VAL A 207 10.46 -32.08 -20.64
C VAL A 207 11.10 -30.76 -21.05
N ALA A 208 12.42 -30.68 -21.01
CA ALA A 208 13.16 -29.51 -21.48
C ALA A 208 12.89 -29.28 -22.98
N GLY A 209 12.74 -28.01 -23.38
CA GLY A 209 12.46 -27.67 -24.76
C GLY A 209 12.13 -26.20 -24.94
N ASP A 210 11.88 -25.79 -26.19
CA ASP A 210 11.58 -24.40 -26.55
C ASP A 210 10.12 -24.00 -26.26
N ASP A 211 9.27 -24.94 -25.85
CA ASP A 211 7.85 -24.74 -25.55
C ASP A 211 7.47 -25.15 -24.11
N ALA A 212 8.48 -25.28 -23.23
CA ALA A 212 8.31 -25.72 -21.86
C ALA A 212 7.53 -24.68 -21.01
N ARG A 213 6.20 -24.78 -20.95
CA ARG A 213 5.31 -23.79 -20.28
C ARG A 213 4.37 -24.40 -19.25
N ILE A 214 4.18 -23.75 -18.11
CA ILE A 214 3.30 -24.25 -17.04
C ILE A 214 2.24 -23.21 -16.74
N ALA A 215 0.97 -23.58 -16.75
CA ALA A 215 -0.08 -22.70 -16.26
C ALA A 215 -0.04 -22.68 -14.74
N VAL A 216 -0.12 -21.49 -14.17
CA VAL A 216 -0.06 -21.23 -12.74
C VAL A 216 -1.34 -20.53 -12.33
N THR A 217 -2.05 -21.10 -11.37
CA THR A 217 -3.25 -20.52 -10.76
C THR A 217 -2.97 -20.25 -9.30
N THR A 218 -3.34 -19.06 -8.82
CA THR A 218 -3.12 -18.62 -7.44
C THR A 218 -4.44 -18.27 -6.79
N THR A 219 -4.69 -18.85 -5.62
CA THR A 219 -5.87 -18.57 -4.81
C THR A 219 -5.43 -17.83 -3.56
N VAL A 220 -6.20 -16.82 -3.17
CA VAL A 220 -5.95 -16.01 -1.97
C VAL A 220 -7.10 -16.15 -0.97
N SER A 221 -6.83 -15.94 0.32
CA SER A 221 -7.86 -15.89 1.37
C SER A 221 -8.80 -14.70 1.16
N ASP A 222 -10.00 -14.81 1.73
CA ASP A 222 -11.12 -13.85 1.69
C ASP A 222 -10.71 -12.41 1.31
N THR A 223 -11.08 -12.03 0.08
CA THR A 223 -10.69 -10.75 -0.53
C THR A 223 -11.78 -9.73 -0.31
N SER A 224 -12.06 -9.42 0.96
CA SER A 224 -13.04 -8.40 1.34
C SER A 224 -12.68 -7.03 0.72
N TYR A 225 -13.21 -6.81 -0.49
CA TYR A 225 -13.36 -5.55 -1.20
C TYR A 225 -12.11 -4.78 -1.64
N THR A 226 -10.90 -5.31 -1.46
CA THR A 226 -9.65 -4.65 -1.91
C THR A 226 -9.06 -5.26 -3.18
N MET A 227 -8.39 -4.44 -3.99
CA MET A 227 -7.66 -4.90 -5.17
C MET A 227 -6.43 -5.70 -4.71
N VAL A 228 -6.32 -6.96 -5.14
CA VAL A 228 -5.17 -7.81 -4.84
C VAL A 228 -4.15 -7.78 -5.98
N LEU A 229 -2.93 -7.39 -5.66
CA LEU A 229 -1.76 -7.50 -6.52
C LEU A 229 -1.08 -8.86 -6.28
N TYR A 230 -0.84 -9.59 -7.37
CA TYR A 230 -0.15 -10.89 -7.35
C TYR A 230 1.30 -10.70 -7.76
N GLN A 231 2.22 -11.18 -6.93
CA GLN A 231 3.66 -11.17 -7.23
C GLN A 231 4.21 -12.59 -7.30
N TYR A 232 5.01 -12.85 -8.33
CA TYR A 232 5.61 -14.16 -8.60
C TYR A 232 7.13 -14.06 -8.69
N TYR A 233 7.81 -14.97 -8.00
CA TYR A 233 9.26 -15.11 -7.99
C TYR A 233 9.63 -16.49 -8.52
N VAL A 234 10.47 -16.55 -9.55
CA VAL A 234 10.88 -17.82 -10.18
C VAL A 234 12.39 -18.00 -10.15
N ALA A 235 12.84 -19.22 -9.89
CA ALA A 235 14.27 -19.56 -9.87
C ALA A 235 14.91 -19.63 -11.27
N ALA A 236 14.11 -19.83 -12.32
CA ALA A 236 14.51 -19.84 -13.72
C ALA A 236 13.32 -19.54 -14.63
N GLY A 237 13.59 -19.24 -15.90
CA GLY A 237 12.57 -18.86 -16.86
C GLY A 237 11.99 -17.47 -16.58
N LYS A 238 10.73 -17.25 -16.97
CA LYS A 238 10.02 -15.99 -16.76
C LYS A 238 8.52 -16.21 -16.56
N ILE A 239 7.86 -15.26 -15.91
CA ILE A 239 6.40 -15.24 -15.80
C ILE A 239 5.84 -14.43 -16.98
N VAL A 240 4.81 -14.98 -17.64
CA VAL A 240 4.06 -14.36 -18.73
C VAL A 240 2.61 -14.22 -18.28
N GLY A 241 2.11 -12.98 -18.22
CA GLY A 241 0.77 -12.67 -17.71
C GLY A 241 0.80 -11.85 -16.43
N ARG A 242 -0.38 -11.57 -15.88
CA ARG A 242 -0.61 -10.83 -14.62
C ARG A 242 -1.87 -11.33 -13.93
N GLY A 243 -2.01 -11.05 -12.64
CA GLY A 243 -3.18 -11.46 -11.86
C GLY A 243 -3.04 -12.89 -11.31
N PRO A 244 -4.15 -13.55 -10.94
CA PRO A 244 -4.13 -14.88 -10.32
C PRO A 244 -3.77 -16.02 -11.28
N GLU A 245 -3.86 -15.77 -12.58
CA GLU A 245 -3.59 -16.74 -13.64
C GLU A 245 -2.43 -16.26 -14.51
N VAL A 246 -1.32 -16.98 -14.49
CA VAL A 246 -0.11 -16.67 -15.26
C VAL A 246 0.47 -17.92 -15.90
N VAL A 247 1.38 -17.73 -16.85
CA VAL A 247 2.19 -18.81 -17.43
C VAL A 247 3.62 -18.68 -16.94
N TRP A 248 4.16 -19.75 -16.36
CA TRP A 248 5.58 -19.89 -16.11
C TRP A 248 6.26 -20.49 -17.33
N ASP A 249 6.99 -19.65 -18.06
CA ASP A 249 7.73 -19.98 -19.27
C ASP A 249 9.15 -20.43 -18.90
N LEU A 250 9.41 -21.73 -19.06
CA LEU A 250 10.67 -22.43 -18.80
C LEU A 250 11.39 -22.81 -20.11
N SER A 251 11.01 -22.21 -21.25
CA SER A 251 11.67 -22.48 -22.53
C SER A 251 13.19 -22.24 -22.45
N GLY A 252 13.96 -23.23 -22.91
CA GLY A 252 15.43 -23.22 -22.89
C GLY A 252 16.06 -23.42 -21.50
N VAL A 253 15.26 -23.65 -20.46
CA VAL A 253 15.77 -23.99 -19.12
C VAL A 253 16.30 -25.43 -19.12
N ARG A 254 17.51 -25.63 -18.59
CA ARG A 254 18.14 -26.95 -18.49
C ARG A 254 17.38 -27.89 -17.54
N PRO A 255 17.49 -29.21 -17.70
CA PRO A 255 16.97 -30.17 -16.73
C PRO A 255 17.39 -29.85 -15.30
N GLY A 256 16.47 -30.00 -14.34
CA GLY A 256 16.68 -29.63 -12.94
C GLY A 256 15.37 -29.41 -12.18
N VAL A 257 15.49 -29.04 -10.90
CA VAL A 257 14.34 -28.71 -10.03
C VAL A 257 14.28 -27.20 -9.84
N TYR A 258 13.16 -26.60 -10.23
CA TYR A 258 12.94 -25.16 -10.16
C TYR A 258 11.79 -24.83 -9.24
N ARG A 259 11.80 -23.60 -8.70
CA ARG A 259 10.82 -23.13 -7.73
C ARG A 259 10.09 -21.90 -8.27
N ILE A 260 8.81 -21.82 -7.97
CA ILE A 260 7.98 -20.63 -8.09
C ILE A 260 7.39 -20.30 -6.72
N THR A 261 7.45 -19.04 -6.35
CA THR A 261 6.88 -18.50 -5.12
C THR A 261 5.88 -17.41 -5.46
N ALA A 262 4.66 -17.50 -4.92
CA ALA A 262 3.63 -16.48 -5.05
C ALA A 262 3.35 -15.83 -3.70
N VAL A 263 3.01 -14.54 -3.74
CA VAL A 263 2.51 -13.76 -2.62
C VAL A 263 1.46 -12.78 -3.13
N ALA A 264 0.46 -12.49 -2.29
CA ALA A 264 -0.57 -11.51 -2.56
C ALA A 264 -0.33 -10.25 -1.72
N ASP A 265 -0.70 -9.11 -2.29
CA ASP A 265 -0.44 -7.78 -1.77
C ASP A 265 -1.70 -6.94 -1.98
N ASP A 266 -2.29 -6.43 -0.90
CA ASP A 266 -3.47 -5.57 -0.89
C ASP A 266 -3.12 -4.08 -0.72
N GLY A 267 -1.86 -3.71 -0.96
CA GLY A 267 -1.31 -2.38 -0.68
C GLY A 267 -0.38 -2.35 0.53
N CYS A 268 -0.28 -3.44 1.30
CA CYS A 268 0.69 -3.58 2.39
C CYS A 268 2.11 -3.99 1.94
N GLY A 269 2.36 -4.14 0.64
CA GLY A 269 3.53 -4.84 0.11
C GLY A 269 3.32 -6.37 0.16
N PRO A 270 4.36 -7.20 -0.08
CA PRO A 270 4.21 -8.66 -0.03
C PRO A 270 4.13 -9.15 1.43
N CYS A 271 3.07 -8.77 2.16
CA CYS A 271 2.89 -9.06 3.57
C CYS A 271 2.01 -10.28 3.84
N GLY A 272 1.31 -10.78 2.81
CA GLY A 272 0.63 -12.07 2.86
C GLY A 272 1.60 -13.25 2.93
N LYS A 273 1.06 -14.43 3.20
CA LYS A 273 1.82 -15.67 3.25
C LYS A 273 2.38 -16.04 1.87
N TYR A 274 3.68 -16.29 1.83
CA TYR A 274 4.36 -16.83 0.67
C TYR A 274 4.04 -18.33 0.50
N VAL A 275 3.61 -18.72 -0.69
CA VAL A 275 3.46 -20.14 -1.06
C VAL A 275 4.43 -20.48 -2.16
N THR A 276 5.19 -21.56 -1.96
CA THR A 276 6.19 -22.04 -2.92
C THR A 276 5.80 -23.42 -3.46
N ARG A 277 5.99 -23.60 -4.77
CA ARG A 277 5.88 -24.88 -5.47
C ARG A 277 7.14 -25.16 -6.27
N THR A 278 7.30 -26.42 -6.65
CA THR A 278 8.44 -26.89 -7.42
C THR A 278 7.99 -27.62 -8.68
N VAL A 279 8.79 -27.51 -9.73
CA VAL A 279 8.66 -28.30 -10.96
C VAL A 279 9.99 -28.98 -11.27
N VAL A 280 9.93 -30.20 -11.78
CA VAL A 280 11.06 -30.91 -12.36
C VAL A 280 11.08 -30.73 -13.88
N VAL A 281 12.13 -30.13 -14.41
CA VAL A 281 12.43 -30.12 -15.84
C VAL A 281 13.30 -31.35 -16.12
N LYS A 282 12.82 -32.26 -16.96
CA LYS A 282 13.51 -33.49 -17.36
C LYS A 282 14.27 -33.27 -18.67
N GLU A 283 15.21 -34.17 -18.93
CA GLU A 283 15.78 -34.34 -20.27
C GLU A 283 14.71 -34.76 -21.28
#